data_AF-A0A0D2LUV7-F1
#
_entry.id   AF-A0A0D2LUV7-F1
#
_cell.length_a   1.000
_cell.length_b   1.000
_cell.length_c   1.000
_cell.angle_alpha   90.00
_cell.angle_beta   90.00
_cell.angle_gamma   90.00
#
_symmetry.space_group_name_H-M   'P 1'
#
loop_
_entity.id
_entity.type
_entity.pdbx_description
1 polymer ?
#
loop_
_entity_poly.entity_id
_entity_poly.type
_entity_poly.pdbx_seq_one_letter_code
_entity_poly.pdbx_strand_id
1 'polypeptide(L)'
;MPRRRIINDPRYKAVRALGERKQLFNEYTQARRTEEKDLVRRRAAEAKDAFSAMLEGCGAIRLGDSFRDARQLLRDDPRWAAVPDEGAREELFDVFMRGFRRRTEEKDRARKREREAAYRELLRGAGLTLASQFRKVAAKLEGQAAFDALDREERLRIFELFVRELEERERQEQERAKEEERRAERRRRDAFRALLREHA
;
A
#
# COMPACT_ATOMS: atom_id res chain seq x y z
N MET A 1 45.57 -23.39 9.15
CA MET A 1 46.68 -22.88 9.99
C MET A 1 47.83 -23.87 9.95
N PRO A 2 49.08 -23.47 9.69
CA PRO A 2 50.19 -24.40 9.76
C PRO A 2 50.30 -24.93 11.20
N ARG A 3 50.16 -26.24 11.40
CA ARG A 3 50.18 -26.96 12.69
C ARG A 3 51.29 -26.50 13.64
N ARG A 4 52.41 -26.05 13.08
CA ARG A 4 53.59 -25.51 13.79
C ARG A 4 53.30 -24.27 14.64
N ARG A 5 52.27 -23.46 14.30
CA ARG A 5 51.99 -22.19 14.99
C ARG A 5 51.24 -22.32 16.32
N ILE A 6 50.55 -23.44 16.56
CA ILE A 6 49.68 -23.62 17.74
C ILE A 6 50.06 -24.82 18.62
N ILE A 7 51.10 -25.57 18.24
CA ILE A 7 51.45 -26.84 18.89
C ILE A 7 51.91 -26.69 20.34
N ASN A 8 52.43 -25.52 20.70
CA ASN A 8 52.85 -25.19 22.06
C ASN A 8 51.73 -24.58 22.91
N ASP A 9 50.57 -24.29 22.34
CA ASP A 9 49.44 -23.71 23.05
C ASP A 9 48.78 -24.74 23.99
N PRO A 10 48.59 -24.44 25.28
CA PRO A 10 47.90 -25.35 26.22
C PRO A 10 46.52 -25.82 25.71
N ARG A 11 45.78 -24.98 24.98
CA ARG A 11 44.47 -25.28 24.40
C ARG A 11 44.56 -26.31 23.28
N TYR A 12 45.67 -26.34 22.54
CA TYR A 12 45.92 -27.36 21.52
C TYR A 12 46.11 -28.75 22.14
N LYS A 13 46.76 -28.80 23.32
CA LYS A 13 46.96 -30.05 24.08
C LYS A 13 45.70 -30.51 24.83
N ALA A 14 44.78 -29.58 25.14
CA ALA A 14 43.53 -29.87 25.84
C ALA A 14 42.61 -30.83 25.08
N VAL A 15 42.48 -30.66 23.75
CA VAL A 15 41.80 -31.62 22.88
C VAL A 15 42.78 -32.73 22.55
N ARG A 16 42.58 -33.96 23.04
CA ARG A 16 43.59 -35.03 22.92
C ARG A 16 43.52 -35.77 21.59
N ALA A 17 42.31 -36.02 21.08
CA ALA A 17 42.10 -36.78 19.86
C ALA A 17 42.43 -35.94 18.61
N LEU A 18 43.25 -36.49 17.72
CA LEU A 18 43.63 -35.82 16.47
C LEU A 18 42.42 -35.56 15.56
N GLY A 19 41.45 -36.49 15.53
CA GLY A 19 40.20 -36.35 14.78
C GLY A 19 39.35 -35.18 15.29
N GLU A 20 39.20 -35.06 16.60
CA GLU A 20 38.47 -33.96 17.25
C GLU A 20 39.14 -32.61 17.00
N ARG A 21 40.49 -32.54 17.08
CA ARG A 21 41.24 -31.33 16.69
C ARG A 21 40.98 -30.92 15.24
N LYS A 22 40.90 -31.89 14.32
CA LYS A 22 40.63 -31.64 12.90
C LYS A 22 39.18 -31.16 12.69
N GLN A 23 38.22 -31.76 13.38
CA GLN A 23 36.82 -31.37 13.34
C GLN A 23 36.61 -29.94 13.85
N LEU A 24 37.07 -29.63 15.06
CA LEU A 24 36.96 -28.29 15.65
C LEU A 24 37.63 -27.21 14.78
N PHE A 25 38.77 -27.55 14.17
CA PHE A 25 39.46 -26.63 13.25
C PHE A 25 38.65 -26.37 11.97
N ASN A 26 38.05 -27.42 11.39
CA ASN A 26 37.21 -27.29 10.21
C ASN A 26 35.95 -26.48 10.52
N GLU A 27 35.29 -26.77 11.65
CA GLU A 27 34.12 -26.02 12.13
C GLU A 27 34.45 -24.55 12.35
N TYR A 28 35.54 -24.22 13.05
CA TYR A 28 35.99 -22.84 13.23
C TYR A 28 36.28 -22.15 11.90
N THR A 29 36.98 -22.82 10.99
CA THR A 29 37.32 -22.25 9.67
C THR A 29 36.06 -21.99 8.85
N GLN A 30 35.08 -22.89 8.90
CA GLN A 30 33.80 -22.73 8.23
C GLN A 30 32.98 -21.60 8.88
N ALA A 31 32.87 -21.57 10.21
CA ALA A 31 32.17 -20.52 10.95
C ALA A 31 32.76 -19.14 10.66
N ARG A 32 34.09 -19.01 10.68
CA ARG A 32 34.81 -17.76 10.32
C ARG A 32 34.52 -17.30 8.89
N ARG A 33 34.54 -18.23 7.92
CA ARG A 33 34.20 -17.91 6.52
C ARG A 33 32.74 -17.46 6.37
N THR A 34 31.83 -18.07 7.13
CA THR A 34 30.41 -17.68 7.13
C THR A 34 30.24 -16.30 7.77
N GLU A 35 30.84 -16.06 8.93
CA GLU A 35 30.79 -14.77 9.62
C GLU A 35 31.34 -13.62 8.75
N GLU A 36 32.47 -13.83 8.08
CA GLU A 36 33.04 -12.83 7.17
C GLU A 36 32.11 -12.54 5.97
N LYS A 37 31.50 -13.57 5.38
CA LYS A 37 30.51 -13.41 4.30
C LYS A 37 29.27 -12.66 4.78
N ASP A 38 28.78 -12.98 5.97
CA ASP A 38 27.60 -12.35 6.54
C ASP A 38 27.86 -10.89 6.92
N LEU A 39 29.05 -10.57 7.42
CA LEU A 39 29.46 -9.18 7.66
C LEU A 39 29.51 -8.36 6.38
N VAL A 40 30.05 -8.92 5.29
CA VAL A 40 30.07 -8.26 3.97
C VAL A 40 28.64 -8.05 3.45
N ARG A 41 27.78 -9.06 3.56
CA ARG A 41 26.37 -8.96 3.17
C ARG A 41 25.61 -7.91 3.98
N ARG A 42 25.81 -7.86 5.30
CA ARG A 42 25.19 -6.87 6.18
C ARG A 42 25.62 -5.46 5.82
N ARG A 43 26.92 -5.21 5.67
CA ARG A 43 27.44 -3.90 5.24
C ARG A 43 26.90 -3.48 3.87
N ALA A 44 26.79 -4.41 2.93
CA ALA A 44 26.20 -4.13 1.64
C ALA A 44 24.71 -3.78 1.74
N ALA A 45 23.95 -4.49 2.59
CA ALA A 45 22.54 -4.17 2.85
C ALA A 45 22.39 -2.79 3.49
N GLU A 46 23.17 -2.49 4.53
CA GLU A 46 23.20 -1.18 5.20
C GLU A 46 23.54 -0.05 4.22
N ALA A 47 24.48 -0.26 3.29
CA ALA A 47 24.81 0.71 2.25
C ALA A 47 23.65 0.96 1.28
N LYS A 48 22.92 -0.10 0.89
CA LYS A 48 21.72 0.01 0.03
C LYS A 48 20.59 0.74 0.74
N ASP A 49 20.37 0.46 2.01
CA ASP A 49 19.36 1.14 2.84
C ASP A 49 19.71 2.62 3.02
N ALA A 50 20.98 2.93 3.31
CA ALA A 50 21.46 4.30 3.43
C ALA A 50 21.35 5.08 2.11
N PHE A 51 21.61 4.44 0.96
CA PHE A 51 21.43 5.03 -0.36
C PHE A 51 19.94 5.35 -0.63
N SER A 52 19.05 4.43 -0.25
CA SER A 52 17.60 4.63 -0.40
C SER A 52 17.09 5.77 0.48
N ALA A 53 17.56 5.84 1.72
CA ALA A 53 17.24 6.94 2.64
C ALA A 53 17.79 8.30 2.17
N MET A 54 18.95 8.31 1.50
CA MET A 54 19.50 9.51 0.85
C MET A 54 18.59 10.01 -0.27
N LEU A 55 18.11 9.11 -1.14
CA LEU A 55 17.15 9.46 -2.20
C LEU A 55 15.84 10.01 -1.61
N GLU A 56 15.30 9.36 -0.58
CA GLU A 56 14.07 9.80 0.09
C GLU A 56 14.21 11.14 0.82
N GLY A 57 15.39 11.41 1.40
CA GLY A 57 15.68 12.69 2.05
C GLY A 57 16.02 13.82 1.08
N CYS A 58 16.28 13.51 -0.20
CA CYS A 58 16.63 14.52 -1.20
C CYS A 58 15.36 15.18 -1.76
N GLY A 59 14.97 16.32 -1.17
CA GLY A 59 13.82 17.10 -1.65
C GLY A 59 13.99 17.73 -3.05
N ALA A 60 15.18 17.63 -3.65
CA ALA A 60 15.43 18.12 -5.00
C ALA A 60 15.03 17.13 -6.10
N ILE A 61 14.90 15.83 -5.77
CA ILE A 61 14.49 14.80 -6.74
C ILE A 61 13.01 14.93 -7.05
N ARG A 62 12.67 14.90 -8.34
CA ARG A 62 11.32 15.05 -8.87
C ARG A 62 10.92 13.86 -9.72
N LEU A 63 9.60 13.69 -9.89
CA LEU A 63 9.08 12.72 -10.84
C LEU A 63 9.55 13.07 -12.26
N GLY A 64 10.26 12.14 -12.89
CA GLY A 64 10.81 12.32 -14.24
C GLY A 64 12.32 12.52 -14.29
N ASP A 65 12.98 12.76 -13.15
CA ASP A 65 14.44 12.85 -13.10
C ASP A 65 15.09 11.54 -13.54
N SER A 66 16.20 11.65 -14.27
CA SER A 66 17.01 10.52 -14.70
C SER A 66 18.08 10.16 -13.65
N PHE A 67 18.66 8.97 -13.78
CA PHE A 67 19.79 8.57 -12.94
C PHE A 67 20.97 9.55 -13.05
N ARG A 68 21.18 10.15 -14.23
CA ARG A 68 22.20 11.18 -14.46
C ARG A 68 21.94 12.43 -13.62
N ASP A 69 20.69 12.87 -13.53
CA ASP A 69 20.30 14.04 -12.75
C ASP A 69 20.54 13.77 -11.25
N ALA A 70 20.10 12.60 -10.78
CA ALA A 70 20.34 12.16 -9.40
C ALA A 70 21.84 12.06 -9.07
N ARG A 71 22.66 11.55 -9.99
CA ARG A 71 24.12 11.52 -9.85
C ARG A 71 24.70 12.93 -9.74
N GLN A 72 24.22 13.89 -10.54
CA GLN A 72 24.70 15.26 -10.45
C GLN A 72 24.39 15.89 -9.09
N LEU A 73 23.24 15.56 -8.50
CA LEU A 73 22.78 16.07 -7.22
C LEU A 73 23.47 15.41 -6.01
N LEU A 74 23.77 14.10 -6.10
CA LEU A 74 24.10 13.29 -4.92
C LEU A 74 25.52 12.72 -4.92
N ARG A 75 26.31 12.90 -5.99
CA ARG A 75 27.65 12.30 -6.10
C ARG A 75 28.60 12.62 -4.94
N ASP A 76 28.42 13.77 -4.30
CA ASP A 76 29.28 14.26 -3.21
C ASP A 76 28.80 13.76 -1.82
N ASP A 77 27.63 13.11 -1.75
CA ASP A 77 27.14 12.48 -0.52
C ASP A 77 27.91 11.17 -0.25
N PRO A 78 28.45 10.95 0.97
CA PRO A 78 29.18 9.72 1.31
C PRO A 78 28.38 8.43 1.07
N ARG A 79 27.04 8.48 1.21
CA ARG A 79 26.16 7.33 1.00
C ARG A 79 26.06 6.93 -0.47
N TRP A 80 26.30 7.86 -1.40
CA TRP A 80 26.42 7.56 -2.82
C TRP A 80 27.63 6.66 -3.09
N ALA A 81 28.78 7.01 -2.52
CA ALA A 81 30.02 6.23 -2.65
C ALA A 81 29.98 4.89 -1.90
N ALA A 82 29.15 4.76 -0.85
CA ALA A 82 29.03 3.54 -0.05
C ALA A 82 28.50 2.32 -0.83
N VAL A 83 27.75 2.54 -1.90
CA VAL A 83 27.42 1.50 -2.90
C VAL A 83 28.42 1.64 -4.04
N PRO A 84 29.43 0.76 -4.21
CA PRO A 84 30.52 1.03 -5.17
C PRO A 84 30.11 0.82 -6.63
N ASP A 85 29.27 -0.19 -6.86
CA ASP A 85 28.83 -0.58 -8.20
C ASP A 85 27.79 0.40 -8.77
N GLU A 86 28.06 0.93 -9.95
CA GLU A 86 27.18 1.94 -10.58
C GLU A 86 25.86 1.32 -11.04
N GLY A 87 25.88 0.08 -11.54
CA GLY A 87 24.66 -0.65 -11.92
C GLY A 87 23.73 -0.86 -10.72
N ALA A 88 24.28 -1.19 -9.55
CA ALA A 88 23.52 -1.30 -8.31
C ALA A 88 22.91 0.04 -7.87
N ARG A 89 23.62 1.17 -8.07
CA ARG A 89 23.07 2.51 -7.78
C ARG A 89 21.91 2.84 -8.72
N GLU A 90 22.04 2.54 -9.99
CA GLU A 90 20.99 2.75 -11.01
C GLU A 90 19.76 1.89 -10.71
N GLU A 91 19.94 0.62 -10.37
CA GLU A 91 18.85 -0.26 -9.96
C GLU A 91 18.12 0.25 -8.70
N LEU A 92 18.86 0.69 -7.68
CA LEU A 92 18.26 1.30 -6.48
C LEU A 92 17.48 2.57 -6.80
N PHE A 93 18.03 3.42 -7.68
CA PHE A 93 17.35 4.62 -8.14
C PHE A 93 16.05 4.29 -8.88
N ASP A 94 16.06 3.31 -9.78
CA ASP A 94 14.87 2.88 -10.51
C ASP A 94 13.79 2.32 -9.57
N VAL A 95 14.18 1.51 -8.58
CA VAL A 95 13.27 1.02 -7.54
C VAL A 95 12.65 2.19 -6.77
N PHE A 96 13.48 3.15 -6.35
CA PHE A 96 13.03 4.36 -5.67
C PHE A 96 12.05 5.14 -6.55
N MET A 97 12.36 5.39 -7.83
CA MET A 97 11.51 6.16 -8.74
C MET A 97 10.17 5.49 -9.01
N ARG A 98 10.14 4.16 -9.15
CA ARG A 98 8.89 3.39 -9.23
C ARG A 98 8.05 3.54 -7.97
N GLY A 99 8.68 3.42 -6.80
CA GLY A 99 8.03 3.62 -5.51
C GLY A 99 7.51 5.04 -5.32
N PHE A 100 8.30 6.05 -5.70
CA PHE A 100 7.97 7.46 -5.60
C PHE A 100 6.79 7.83 -6.50
N ARG A 101 6.77 7.32 -7.74
CA ARG A 101 5.62 7.45 -8.66
C ARG A 101 4.37 6.82 -8.06
N ARG A 102 4.46 5.57 -7.59
CA ARG A 102 3.31 4.87 -6.99
C ARG A 102 2.74 5.62 -5.79
N ARG A 103 3.59 6.09 -4.87
CA ARG A 103 3.16 6.87 -3.69
C ARG A 103 2.50 8.18 -4.07
N THR A 104 3.00 8.85 -5.10
CA THR A 104 2.41 10.12 -5.58
C THR A 104 1.04 9.88 -6.21
N GLU A 105 0.93 8.90 -7.10
CA GLU A 105 -0.35 8.52 -7.71
C GLU A 105 -1.38 8.07 -6.65
N GLU A 106 -0.95 7.33 -5.63
CA GLU A 106 -1.82 6.90 -4.54
C GLU A 106 -2.32 8.09 -3.71
N LYS A 107 -1.46 9.05 -3.40
CA LYS A 107 -1.84 10.31 -2.72
C LYS A 107 -2.85 11.11 -3.56
N ASP A 108 -2.61 11.24 -4.86
CA ASP A 108 -3.51 11.97 -5.75
C ASP A 108 -4.87 11.27 -5.86
N ARG A 109 -4.88 9.93 -5.96
CA ARG A 109 -6.12 9.12 -5.95
C ARG A 109 -6.86 9.26 -4.62
N ALA A 110 -6.15 9.23 -3.49
CA ALA A 110 -6.74 9.41 -2.17
C ALA A 110 -7.39 10.79 -2.03
N ARG A 111 -6.68 11.86 -2.43
CA ARG A 111 -7.22 13.22 -2.44
C ARG A 111 -8.43 13.37 -3.36
N LYS A 112 -8.42 12.71 -4.53
CA LYS A 112 -9.58 12.68 -5.43
C LYS A 112 -10.78 12.00 -4.77
N ARG A 113 -10.58 10.82 -4.15
CA ARG A 113 -11.63 10.09 -3.43
C ARG A 113 -12.20 10.89 -2.26
N GLU A 114 -11.35 11.59 -1.52
CA GLU A 114 -11.78 12.45 -0.41
C GLU A 114 -12.66 13.60 -0.89
N ARG A 115 -12.24 14.32 -1.94
CA ARG A 115 -13.04 15.40 -2.55
C ARG A 115 -14.37 14.90 -3.10
N GLU A 116 -14.36 13.74 -3.77
CA GLU A 116 -15.57 13.11 -4.27
C GLU A 116 -16.52 12.71 -3.13
N ALA A 117 -16.00 12.05 -2.09
CA ALA A 117 -16.79 11.66 -0.93
C ALA A 117 -17.44 12.87 -0.24
N ALA A 118 -16.67 13.94 -0.01
CA ALA A 118 -17.17 15.18 0.59
C ALA A 118 -18.31 15.80 -0.25
N TYR A 119 -18.16 15.82 -1.57
CA TYR A 119 -19.23 16.31 -2.45
C TYR A 119 -20.46 15.39 -2.43
N ARG A 120 -20.28 14.07 -2.38
CA ARG A 120 -21.40 13.11 -2.24
C ARG A 120 -22.15 13.29 -0.92
N GLU A 121 -21.48 13.62 0.18
CA GLU A 121 -22.17 13.96 1.43
C GLU A 121 -23.00 15.24 1.30
N LEU A 122 -22.49 16.27 0.61
CA LEU A 122 -23.29 17.47 0.31
C LEU A 122 -24.54 17.12 -0.51
N LEU A 123 -24.41 16.25 -1.52
CA LEU A 123 -25.55 15.80 -2.33
C LEU A 123 -26.59 15.05 -1.50
N ARG A 124 -26.17 14.22 -0.53
CA ARG A 124 -27.10 13.56 0.41
C ARG A 124 -27.85 14.57 1.28
N GLY A 125 -27.13 15.55 1.83
CA GLY A 125 -27.72 16.60 2.67
C GLY A 125 -28.66 17.54 1.91
N ALA A 126 -28.53 17.63 0.58
CA ALA A 126 -29.34 18.51 -0.27
C ALA A 126 -30.77 18.01 -0.52
N GLY A 127 -31.13 16.79 -0.09
CA GLY A 127 -32.48 16.25 -0.24
C GLY A 127 -32.89 16.02 -1.71
N LEU A 128 -32.00 15.38 -2.48
CA LEU A 128 -32.20 15.14 -3.91
C LEU A 128 -33.28 14.08 -4.17
N THR A 129 -34.11 14.36 -5.18
CA THR A 129 -35.03 13.39 -5.80
C THR A 129 -34.50 12.96 -7.16
N LEU A 130 -35.01 11.85 -7.72
CA LEU A 130 -34.64 11.37 -9.07
C LEU A 130 -34.89 12.40 -10.19
N ALA A 131 -35.83 13.32 -9.99
CA ALA A 131 -36.12 14.40 -10.95
C ALA A 131 -35.24 15.65 -10.76
N SER A 132 -34.26 15.60 -9.85
CA SER A 132 -33.41 16.76 -9.55
C SER A 132 -32.55 17.15 -10.74
N GLN A 133 -32.64 18.41 -11.14
CA GLN A 133 -31.80 18.95 -12.21
C GLN A 133 -30.49 19.49 -11.62
N PHE A 134 -29.36 19.08 -12.20
CA PHE A 134 -28.02 19.51 -11.76
C PHE A 134 -27.93 21.03 -11.58
N ARG A 135 -28.47 21.84 -12.51
CA ARG A 135 -28.44 23.31 -12.42
C ARG A 135 -29.05 23.86 -11.13
N LYS A 136 -30.17 23.29 -10.67
CA LYS A 136 -30.86 23.73 -9.45
C LYS A 136 -30.09 23.31 -8.19
N VAL A 137 -29.46 22.15 -8.23
CA VAL A 137 -28.65 21.61 -7.14
C VAL A 137 -27.35 22.40 -7.01
N ALA A 138 -26.67 22.64 -8.14
CA ALA A 138 -25.48 23.45 -8.22
C ALA A 138 -25.68 24.85 -7.62
N ALA A 139 -26.77 25.54 -7.99
CA ALA A 139 -27.09 26.86 -7.44
C ALA A 139 -27.31 26.87 -5.90
N LYS A 140 -27.69 25.74 -5.31
CA LYS A 140 -27.85 25.61 -3.84
C LYS A 140 -26.54 25.28 -3.13
N LEU A 141 -25.61 24.63 -3.82
CA LEU A 141 -24.34 24.17 -3.27
C LEU A 141 -23.17 25.11 -3.55
N GLU A 142 -23.40 26.14 -4.37
CA GLU A 142 -22.41 27.18 -4.67
C GLU A 142 -21.94 27.88 -3.39
N GLY A 143 -20.62 28.05 -3.24
CA GLY A 143 -20.00 28.59 -2.03
C GLY A 143 -19.68 27.54 -0.95
N GLN A 144 -20.10 26.28 -1.12
CA GLN A 144 -19.68 25.18 -0.25
C GLN A 144 -18.30 24.68 -0.65
N ALA A 145 -17.39 24.56 0.32
CA ALA A 145 -16.00 24.17 0.06
C ALA A 145 -15.85 22.87 -0.75
N ALA A 146 -16.66 21.84 -0.47
CA ALA A 146 -16.58 20.57 -1.21
C ALA A 146 -17.18 20.65 -2.62
N PHE A 147 -18.10 21.59 -2.88
CA PHE A 147 -18.57 21.88 -4.24
C PHE A 147 -17.48 22.62 -5.01
N ASP A 148 -16.91 23.67 -4.42
CA ASP A 148 -15.92 24.53 -5.06
C ASP A 148 -14.57 23.83 -5.30
N ALA A 149 -14.25 22.79 -4.53
CA ALA A 149 -13.02 22.00 -4.66
C ALA A 149 -12.93 21.08 -5.90
N LEU A 150 -14.05 20.91 -6.63
CA LEU A 150 -14.15 20.09 -7.84
C LEU A 150 -14.37 20.98 -9.06
N ASP A 151 -13.96 20.55 -10.25
CA ASP A 151 -14.32 21.26 -11.49
C ASP A 151 -15.77 20.95 -11.95
N ARG A 152 -16.25 21.68 -12.95
CA ARG A 152 -17.64 21.51 -13.46
C ARG A 152 -17.90 20.10 -13.98
N GLU A 153 -16.93 19.49 -14.64
CA GLU A 153 -17.08 18.16 -15.24
C GLU A 153 -17.09 17.07 -14.15
N GLU A 154 -16.21 17.17 -13.17
CA GLU A 154 -16.18 16.34 -11.96
C GLU A 154 -17.51 16.41 -11.22
N ARG A 155 -18.03 17.62 -10.96
CA ARG A 155 -19.32 17.81 -10.27
C ARG A 155 -20.46 17.14 -11.02
N LEU A 156 -20.51 17.28 -12.34
CA LEU A 156 -21.57 16.68 -13.16
C LEU A 156 -21.48 15.15 -13.16
N ARG A 157 -20.29 14.58 -13.39
CA ARG A 157 -20.09 13.13 -13.36
C ARG A 157 -20.46 12.52 -12.02
N ILE A 158 -20.04 13.12 -10.91
CA ILE A 158 -20.35 12.62 -9.56
C ILE A 158 -21.85 12.75 -9.27
N PHE A 159 -22.49 13.84 -9.69
CA PHE A 159 -23.93 14.02 -9.58
C PHE A 159 -24.71 12.94 -10.34
N GLU A 160 -24.36 12.65 -11.58
CA GLU A 160 -25.01 11.61 -12.38
C GLU A 160 -24.85 10.22 -11.77
N LEU A 161 -23.64 9.87 -11.29
CA LEU A 161 -23.41 8.62 -10.57
C LEU A 161 -24.24 8.56 -9.28
N PHE A 162 -24.34 9.67 -8.56
CA PHE A 162 -25.15 9.76 -7.35
C PHE A 162 -26.64 9.53 -7.63
N VAL A 163 -27.19 10.15 -8.68
CA VAL A 163 -28.60 9.94 -9.07
C VAL A 163 -28.83 8.49 -9.48
N ARG A 164 -27.93 7.87 -10.26
CA ARG A 164 -28.05 6.44 -10.62
C ARG A 164 -28.05 5.53 -9.40
N GLU A 165 -27.19 5.80 -8.41
CA GLU A 165 -27.19 5.05 -7.16
C GLU A 165 -28.49 5.24 -6.35
N LEU A 166 -29.10 6.42 -6.38
CA LEU A 166 -30.43 6.64 -5.78
C LEU A 166 -31.50 5.81 -6.49
N GLU A 167 -31.50 5.77 -7.83
CA GLU A 167 -32.44 4.95 -8.61
C GLU A 167 -32.29 3.46 -8.28
N GLU A 168 -31.05 2.97 -8.18
CA GLU A 168 -30.77 1.58 -7.82
C GLU A 168 -31.25 1.24 -6.41
N ARG A 169 -31.03 2.13 -5.44
CA ARG A 169 -31.51 1.95 -4.06
C ARG A 169 -33.03 1.89 -4.01
N GLU A 170 -33.72 2.80 -4.69
CA GLU A 170 -35.19 2.81 -4.72
C GLU A 170 -35.74 1.52 -5.38
N ARG A 171 -35.12 1.07 -6.48
CA ARG A 171 -35.48 -0.23 -7.10
C ARG A 171 -35.28 -1.40 -6.14
N GLN A 172 -34.15 -1.46 -5.45
CA GLN A 172 -33.86 -2.53 -4.49
C GLN A 172 -34.83 -2.52 -3.29
N GLU A 173 -35.20 -1.34 -2.79
CA GLU A 173 -36.19 -1.20 -1.71
C GLU A 173 -37.58 -1.67 -2.16
N GLN A 174 -38.00 -1.30 -3.37
CA GLN A 174 -39.26 -1.78 -3.94
C GLN A 174 -39.28 -3.30 -4.13
N GLU A 175 -38.18 -3.90 -4.59
CA GLU A 175 -38.06 -5.35 -4.74
C GLU A 175 -38.13 -6.07 -3.38
N ARG A 176 -37.42 -5.57 -2.37
CA ARG A 176 -37.45 -6.11 -1.01
C ARG A 176 -38.84 -6.02 -0.39
N ALA A 177 -39.51 -4.87 -0.53
CA ALA A 177 -40.86 -4.67 -0.01
C ALA A 177 -41.86 -5.66 -0.65
N LYS A 178 -41.79 -5.85 -1.97
CA LYS A 178 -42.61 -6.85 -2.68
C LYS A 178 -42.33 -8.27 -2.20
N GLU A 179 -41.07 -8.60 -1.93
CA GLU A 179 -40.71 -9.93 -1.41
C GLU A 179 -41.25 -10.15 0.01
N GLU A 180 -41.12 -9.16 0.89
CA GLU A 180 -41.64 -9.20 2.26
C GLU A 180 -43.17 -9.34 2.28
N GLU A 181 -43.88 -8.61 1.41
CA GLU A 181 -45.33 -8.73 1.25
C GLU A 181 -45.73 -10.15 0.83
N ARG A 182 -45.08 -10.70 -0.21
CA ARG A 182 -45.31 -12.09 -0.65
C ARG A 182 -45.05 -13.10 0.47
N ARG A 183 -44.02 -12.88 1.29
CA ARG A 183 -43.73 -13.73 2.47
C ARG A 183 -44.81 -13.60 3.53
N ALA A 184 -45.30 -12.39 3.80
CA ALA A 184 -46.36 -12.14 4.77
C ALA A 184 -47.69 -12.76 4.35
N GLU A 185 -48.06 -12.65 3.07
CA GLU A 185 -49.25 -13.28 2.50
C GLU A 185 -49.20 -14.80 2.64
N ARG A 186 -48.07 -15.44 2.31
CA ARG A 186 -47.87 -16.88 2.52
C ARG A 186 -48.09 -17.28 3.98
N ARG A 187 -47.50 -16.56 4.93
CA ARG A 187 -47.69 -16.82 6.37
C ARG A 187 -49.16 -16.69 6.79
N ARG A 188 -49.86 -15.64 6.35
CA ARG A 188 -51.29 -15.45 6.65
C ARG A 188 -52.14 -16.59 6.11
N ARG A 189 -51.87 -17.01 4.87
CA ARG A 189 -52.58 -18.12 4.23
C ARG A 189 -52.36 -19.45 4.97
N ASP A 190 -51.12 -19.74 5.34
CA ASP A 190 -50.79 -21.00 6.01
C ASP A 190 -51.35 -21.04 7.44
N ALA A 191 -51.34 -19.91 8.16
CA ALA A 191 -52.00 -19.77 9.46
C ALA A 191 -53.52 -19.94 9.36
N PHE A 192 -54.17 -19.34 8.37
CA PHE A 192 -55.61 -19.50 8.14
C PHE A 192 -55.97 -20.96 7.84
N ARG A 193 -55.16 -21.65 7.02
CA ARG A 193 -55.33 -23.08 6.75
C ARG A 193 -55.16 -23.94 8.00
N ALA A 194 -54.27 -23.58 8.92
CA ALA A 194 -54.11 -24.30 10.19
C ALA A 194 -55.37 -24.15 11.06
N LEU A 195 -55.90 -22.92 11.22
CA LEU A 195 -57.14 -22.68 11.97
C LEU A 195 -58.32 -23.47 11.41
N LEU A 196 -58.47 -23.53 10.08
CA LEU A 196 -59.53 -24.33 9.46
C LEU A 196 -59.40 -25.84 9.73
N ARG A 197 -58.19 -26.35 9.95
CA ARG A 197 -57.97 -27.76 10.31
C ARG A 197 -58.23 -28.04 11.79
N GLU A 198 -58.01 -27.07 12.67
CA GLU A 198 -58.27 -27.21 14.11
C GLU A 198 -59.77 -27.19 14.45
N HIS A 199 -60.58 -26.59 13.59
CA HIS A 199 -62.03 -26.46 13.77
C HIS A 199 -62.86 -27.35 12.83
N ALA A 200 -62.25 -28.38 12.24
CA ALA A 200 -62.90 -29.43 11.45
C ALA A 200 -62.89 -30.75 12.21
#